data_AF-A0AA90UI30-F1
#
_entry.id   AF-A0AA90UI30-F1
#
_cell.length_a   1.000
_cell.length_b   1.000
_cell.length_c   1.000
_cell.angle_alpha   90.00
_cell.angle_beta   90.00
_cell.angle_gamma   90.00
#
_symmetry.space_group_name_H-M   'P 1'
#
loop_
_entity.id
_entity.type
_entity.pdbx_description
1 polymer ?
#
loop_
_entity_poly.entity_id
_entity_poly.type
_entity_poly.pdbx_seq_one_letter_code
_entity_poly.pdbx_strand_id
1 'polypeptide(L)'
;MAKKKTSGKTKSFSEAIGLQYIFNNTITDFFLGLALLVVAVVMILAMISFLSTGAADQSLLENMQPGEWTNTQQLFQNYCGSMGAILSYWLMAVNFGFPAFLIPCFVVMVGFQLMNVYRVNLWKWFFCMMVVMIWSSVTFAKFLTPIFGSLIFNPGGKHGMFVVQTLENVIGPPGLTAILLFVAIAFLTYITT
;
A
#
# COMPACT_ATOMS: atom_id res chain seq x y z
N MET A 1 22.65 59.73 33.38
CA MET A 1 21.89 59.13 32.25
C MET A 1 22.65 57.92 31.74
N ALA A 2 22.21 56.71 32.04
CA ALA A 2 22.90 55.48 31.62
C ALA A 2 22.46 55.06 30.21
N LYS A 3 23.40 54.98 29.27
CA LYS A 3 23.18 54.49 27.90
C LYS A 3 22.80 53.01 27.92
N LYS A 4 21.57 52.69 27.52
CA LYS A 4 21.08 51.31 27.33
C LYS A 4 21.75 50.73 26.07
N LYS A 5 22.59 49.70 26.24
CA LYS A 5 23.19 48.94 25.13
C LYS A 5 22.09 48.11 24.44
N THR A 6 21.90 48.34 23.14
CA THR A 6 21.05 47.51 22.28
C THR A 6 21.74 46.16 22.08
N SER A 7 21.26 45.13 22.77
CA SER A 7 21.63 43.74 22.52
C SER A 7 20.96 43.31 21.22
N GLY A 8 21.75 43.15 20.16
CA GLY A 8 21.31 42.48 18.94
C GLY A 8 21.03 41.02 19.26
N LYS A 9 19.80 40.56 19.01
CA LYS A 9 19.45 39.14 19.09
C LYS A 9 20.27 38.38 18.04
N THR A 10 21.15 37.50 18.49
CA THR A 10 21.84 36.54 17.62
C THR A 10 20.80 35.60 17.04
N LYS A 11 20.61 35.64 15.72
CA LYS A 11 19.68 34.74 15.02
C LYS A 11 20.09 33.30 15.29
N SER A 12 19.14 32.47 15.70
CA SER A 12 19.39 31.06 16.05
C SER A 12 19.83 30.29 14.80
N PHE A 13 20.65 29.25 14.95
CA PHE A 13 21.09 28.37 13.85
C PHE A 13 19.88 27.80 13.07
N SER A 14 18.75 27.60 13.74
CA SER A 14 17.46 27.22 13.16
C SER A 14 16.85 28.27 12.22
N GLU A 15 17.08 29.56 12.49
CA GLU A 15 16.64 30.70 11.68
C GLU A 15 17.48 30.84 10.40
N ALA A 16 18.76 30.45 10.45
CA ALA A 16 19.69 30.48 9.32
C ALA A 16 19.46 29.34 8.30
N ILE A 17 18.90 28.21 8.75
CA ILE A 17 18.65 27.02 7.92
C ILE A 17 17.25 27.06 7.26
N GLY A 18 16.42 28.06 7.56
CA GLY A 18 15.06 28.13 7.00
C GLY A 18 14.11 27.05 7.54
N LEU A 19 14.48 26.35 8.62
CA LEU A 19 13.64 25.35 9.29
C LEU A 19 12.30 25.95 9.74
N GLN A 20 12.24 27.23 10.09
CA GLN A 20 10.97 27.90 10.39
C GLN A 20 9.97 27.91 9.23
N TYR A 21 10.44 27.91 7.96
CA TYR A 21 9.57 27.76 6.78
C TYR A 21 9.20 26.30 6.50
N ILE A 22 10.08 25.36 6.86
CA ILE A 22 9.80 23.90 6.85
C ILE A 22 8.78 23.52 7.96
N PHE A 23 8.61 24.35 8.98
CA PHE A 23 7.58 24.18 10.01
C PHE A 23 6.35 25.06 9.79
N ASN A 24 6.22 25.73 8.63
CA ASN A 24 4.97 26.35 8.24
C ASN A 24 4.02 25.24 7.75
N ASN A 25 3.30 24.63 8.70
CA ASN A 25 2.50 23.40 8.54
C ASN A 25 1.79 23.27 7.19
N THR A 26 1.19 24.36 6.68
CA THR A 26 0.38 24.30 5.46
C THR A 26 1.17 24.01 4.18
N ILE A 27 2.39 24.54 4.04
CA ILE A 27 3.20 24.34 2.82
C ILE A 27 3.84 22.96 2.83
N THR A 28 4.36 22.53 3.99
CA THR A 28 4.98 21.21 4.13
C THR A 28 3.99 20.08 4.05
N ASP A 29 2.79 20.23 4.62
CA ASP A 29 1.72 19.24 4.49
C ASP A 29 1.31 19.10 3.02
N PHE A 30 1.25 20.21 2.27
CA PHE A 30 0.96 20.16 0.84
C PHE A 30 2.01 19.38 0.05
N PHE A 31 3.31 19.69 0.23
CA PHE A 31 4.37 18.97 -0.49
C PHE A 31 4.51 17.51 -0.07
N LEU A 32 4.29 17.20 1.21
CA LEU A 32 4.25 15.83 1.71
C LEU A 32 3.08 15.06 1.08
N GLY A 33 1.90 15.67 1.01
CA GLY A 33 0.74 15.07 0.37
C GLY A 33 0.95 14.85 -1.13
N LEU A 34 1.56 15.81 -1.82
CA LEU A 34 1.94 15.66 -3.23
C LEU A 34 2.95 14.53 -3.45
N ALA A 35 3.97 14.41 -2.59
CA ALA A 35 4.92 13.31 -2.65
C ALA A 35 4.24 11.94 -2.46
N LEU A 36 3.30 11.83 -1.52
CA LEU A 36 2.51 10.61 -1.32
C LEU A 36 1.65 10.25 -2.54
N LEU A 37 1.07 11.25 -3.23
CA LEU A 37 0.34 10.99 -4.48
C LEU A 37 1.26 10.44 -5.57
N VAL A 38 2.46 10.99 -5.73
CA VAL A 38 3.46 10.47 -6.68
C VAL A 38 3.81 9.01 -6.33
N VAL A 39 4.07 8.74 -5.06
CA VAL A 39 4.36 7.37 -4.58
C VAL A 39 3.18 6.43 -4.87
N ALA A 40 1.94 6.85 -4.62
CA ALA A 40 0.76 6.05 -4.91
C ALA A 40 0.58 5.76 -6.41
N VAL A 41 0.80 6.75 -7.27
CA VAL A 41 0.75 6.55 -8.73
C VAL A 41 1.82 5.56 -9.17
N VAL A 42 3.06 5.70 -8.68
CA VAL A 42 4.14 4.74 -8.99
C VAL A 42 3.79 3.33 -8.50
N MET A 43 3.19 3.19 -7.31
CA MET A 43 2.71 1.90 -6.82
C MET A 43 1.66 1.28 -7.74
N ILE A 44 0.65 2.06 -8.15
CA ILE A 44 -0.39 1.58 -9.06
C ILE A 44 0.20 1.15 -10.39
N LEU A 45 1.11 1.94 -10.97
CA LEU A 45 1.79 1.60 -12.23
C LEU A 45 2.64 0.33 -12.09
N ALA A 46 3.40 0.19 -11.00
CA ALA A 46 4.19 -1.01 -10.73
C ALA A 46 3.32 -2.26 -10.60
N MET A 47 2.17 -2.14 -9.91
CA MET A 47 1.21 -3.23 -9.71
C MET A 47 0.46 -3.60 -10.99
N ILE A 48 0.08 -2.61 -11.81
CA ILE A 48 -0.50 -2.86 -13.15
C ILE A 48 0.54 -3.54 -14.04
N SER A 49 1.80 -3.06 -14.04
CA SER A 49 2.88 -3.66 -14.82
C SER A 49 3.10 -5.12 -14.42
N PHE A 50 3.03 -5.44 -13.12
CA PHE A 50 3.21 -6.79 -12.61
C PHE A 50 2.18 -7.79 -13.16
N LEU A 51 0.96 -7.35 -13.50
CA LEU A 51 -0.04 -8.23 -14.12
C LEU A 51 0.43 -8.81 -15.46
N SER A 52 1.34 -8.13 -16.16
CA SER A 52 1.94 -8.58 -17.41
C SER A 52 3.35 -9.15 -17.20
N THR A 53 4.18 -8.48 -16.39
CA THR A 53 5.61 -8.81 -16.26
C THR A 53 5.93 -9.80 -15.15
N GLY A 54 4.94 -10.17 -14.33
CA GLY A 54 5.15 -11.00 -13.14
C GLY A 54 5.81 -12.35 -13.41
N ALA A 55 5.54 -12.98 -14.56
CA ALA A 55 6.18 -14.25 -14.95
C ALA A 55 7.68 -14.11 -15.15
N ALA A 56 8.08 -13.06 -15.86
CA ALA A 56 9.48 -12.80 -16.17
C ALA A 56 10.25 -12.36 -14.92
N ASP A 57 9.61 -11.55 -14.08
CA ASP A 57 10.24 -10.96 -12.90
C ASP A 57 10.29 -11.95 -11.71
N GLN A 58 9.37 -12.93 -11.61
CA GLN A 58 9.28 -13.82 -10.44
C GLN A 58 10.53 -14.65 -10.21
N SER A 59 11.12 -15.25 -11.25
CA SER A 59 12.33 -16.07 -11.10
C SER A 59 13.54 -15.24 -10.68
N LEU A 60 13.62 -13.99 -11.14
CA LEU A 60 14.65 -13.03 -10.72
C LEU A 60 14.44 -12.62 -9.25
N LEU A 61 13.19 -12.43 -8.84
CA LEU A 61 12.82 -12.03 -7.48
C LEU A 61 13.05 -13.15 -6.46
N GLU A 62 12.78 -14.40 -6.81
CA GLU A 62 12.96 -15.56 -5.92
C GLU A 62 14.43 -15.95 -5.75
N ASN A 63 15.29 -15.63 -6.72
CA ASN A 63 16.72 -15.93 -6.68
C ASN A 63 17.61 -14.74 -6.29
N MET A 64 17.02 -13.57 -6.01
CA MET A 64 17.78 -12.36 -5.69
C MET A 64 18.49 -12.47 -4.33
N GLN A 65 19.77 -12.13 -4.28
CA GLN A 65 20.50 -12.05 -3.01
C GLN A 65 20.21 -10.73 -2.27
N PRO A 66 20.19 -10.72 -0.92
CA PRO A 66 20.01 -9.50 -0.14
C PRO A 66 21.09 -8.46 -0.50
N GLY A 67 20.72 -7.38 -1.20
CA GLY A 67 21.67 -6.37 -1.66
C GLY A 67 21.66 -6.10 -3.17
N GLU A 68 21.04 -6.96 -3.98
CA GLU A 68 20.98 -6.82 -5.45
C GLU A 68 19.77 -5.99 -5.92
N TRP A 69 19.56 -4.81 -5.34
CA TRP A 69 18.41 -3.94 -5.65
C TRP A 69 18.60 -3.17 -6.97
N THR A 70 19.84 -3.08 -7.46
CA THR A 70 20.20 -2.29 -8.64
C THR A 70 19.99 -3.11 -9.90
N ASN A 71 19.12 -2.63 -10.78
CA ASN A 71 18.86 -3.24 -12.08
C ASN A 71 19.97 -2.92 -13.10
N THR A 72 21.23 -3.21 -12.76
CA THR A 72 22.41 -2.81 -13.55
C THR A 72 22.40 -3.41 -14.97
N GLN A 73 21.64 -4.49 -15.18
CA GLN A 73 21.52 -5.19 -16.46
C GLN A 73 20.11 -5.13 -17.09
N GLN A 74 19.20 -4.29 -16.59
CA GLN A 74 17.80 -4.22 -17.06
C GLN A 74 17.06 -5.57 -17.10
N LEU A 75 17.33 -6.44 -16.14
CA LEU A 75 16.74 -7.78 -16.05
C LEU A 75 15.24 -7.73 -15.71
N PHE A 76 14.81 -6.73 -14.93
CA PHE A 76 13.38 -6.54 -14.61
C PHE A 76 12.62 -5.90 -15.76
N GLN A 77 11.50 -6.52 -16.12
CA GLN A 77 10.57 -6.01 -17.15
C GLN A 77 9.52 -5.06 -16.59
N ASN A 78 9.34 -5.01 -15.27
CA ASN A 78 8.42 -4.06 -14.64
C ASN A 78 8.74 -2.62 -15.06
N TYR A 79 7.73 -1.87 -15.50
CA TYR A 79 7.89 -0.52 -16.01
C TYR A 79 8.51 0.45 -14.99
N CYS A 80 8.28 0.20 -13.69
CA CYS A 80 8.86 0.98 -12.60
C CYS A 80 10.23 0.45 -12.11
N GLY A 81 10.89 -0.40 -12.90
CA GLY A 81 12.21 -0.98 -12.61
C GLY A 81 12.19 -2.01 -11.48
N SER A 82 13.37 -2.27 -10.90
CA SER A 82 13.55 -3.28 -9.85
C SER A 82 12.72 -2.99 -8.60
N MET A 83 12.69 -1.74 -8.13
CA MET A 83 11.90 -1.37 -6.96
C MET A 83 10.41 -1.59 -7.18
N GLY A 84 9.91 -1.27 -8.39
CA GLY A 84 8.52 -1.55 -8.77
C GLY A 84 8.21 -3.05 -8.80
N ALA A 85 9.10 -3.85 -9.39
CA ALA A 85 8.97 -5.31 -9.42
C ALA A 85 8.93 -5.92 -8.00
N ILE A 86 9.87 -5.52 -7.13
CA ILE A 86 9.94 -6.00 -5.74
C ILE A 86 8.67 -5.62 -4.98
N LEU A 87 8.26 -4.35 -5.05
CA LEU A 87 7.10 -3.86 -4.30
C LEU A 87 5.81 -4.53 -4.76
N SER A 88 5.57 -4.58 -6.07
CA SER A 88 4.38 -5.20 -6.64
C SER A 88 4.32 -6.70 -6.38
N TYR A 89 5.44 -7.43 -6.51
CA TYR A 89 5.50 -8.85 -6.15
C TYR A 89 5.20 -9.08 -4.67
N TRP A 90 5.80 -8.30 -3.78
CA TRP A 90 5.59 -8.44 -2.35
C TRP A 90 4.13 -8.17 -1.97
N LEU A 91 3.53 -7.11 -2.52
CA LEU A 91 2.14 -6.75 -2.23
C LEU A 91 1.13 -7.72 -2.86
N MET A 92 1.32 -8.09 -4.12
CA MET A 92 0.34 -8.85 -4.90
C MET A 92 0.56 -10.36 -4.79
N ALA A 93 1.76 -10.85 -5.08
CA ALA A 93 2.01 -12.29 -5.10
C ALA A 93 2.17 -12.87 -3.69
N VAL A 94 3.00 -12.23 -2.85
CA VAL A 94 3.31 -12.74 -1.50
C VAL A 94 2.20 -12.43 -0.49
N ASN A 95 1.59 -11.25 -0.57
CA ASN A 95 0.55 -10.85 0.37
C ASN A 95 -0.85 -11.05 -0.21
N PHE A 96 -1.51 -9.97 -0.65
CA PHE A 96 -2.98 -9.89 -0.70
C PHE A 96 -3.61 -10.17 -2.06
N GLY A 97 -2.83 -10.29 -3.14
CA GLY A 97 -3.37 -10.44 -4.50
C GLY A 97 -3.89 -9.12 -5.08
N PHE A 98 -4.97 -9.18 -5.86
CA PHE A 98 -5.66 -7.98 -6.37
C PHE A 98 -6.11 -6.99 -5.28
N PRO A 99 -6.59 -7.43 -4.09
CA PRO A 99 -6.95 -6.54 -3.01
C PRO A 99 -5.83 -5.61 -2.53
N ALA A 100 -4.57 -5.92 -2.85
CA ALA A 100 -3.44 -5.04 -2.54
C ALA A 100 -3.58 -3.64 -3.13
N PHE A 101 -4.37 -3.44 -4.21
CA PHE A 101 -4.62 -2.11 -4.81
C PHE A 101 -5.31 -1.14 -3.82
N LEU A 102 -5.91 -1.64 -2.74
CA LEU A 102 -6.44 -0.81 -1.68
C LEU A 102 -5.34 -0.03 -0.93
N ILE A 103 -4.11 -0.52 -0.91
CA ILE A 103 -2.98 0.15 -0.25
C ILE A 103 -2.66 1.49 -0.94
N PRO A 104 -2.36 1.55 -2.25
CA PRO A 104 -2.16 2.84 -2.91
C PRO A 104 -3.41 3.72 -2.88
N CYS A 105 -4.63 3.16 -2.94
CA CYS A 105 -5.85 3.95 -2.77
C CYS A 105 -5.90 4.65 -1.40
N PHE A 106 -5.48 3.99 -0.32
CA PHE A 106 -5.40 4.61 1.00
C PHE A 106 -4.33 5.70 1.04
N VAL A 107 -3.17 5.47 0.43
CA VAL A 107 -2.10 6.47 0.33
C VAL A 107 -2.56 7.72 -0.44
N VAL A 108 -3.38 7.57 -1.49
CA VAL A 108 -4.01 8.70 -2.18
C VAL A 108 -4.90 9.51 -1.24
N MET A 109 -5.74 8.85 -0.43
CA MET A 109 -6.59 9.55 0.54
C MET A 109 -5.79 10.34 1.57
N VAL A 110 -4.69 9.77 2.08
CA VAL A 110 -3.77 10.48 2.99
C VAL A 110 -3.16 11.69 2.28
N GLY A 111 -2.71 11.53 1.04
CA GLY A 111 -2.14 12.62 0.23
C GLY A 111 -3.13 13.78 0.05
N PHE A 112 -4.36 13.49 -0.34
CA PHE A 112 -5.41 14.51 -0.48
C PHE A 112 -5.79 15.18 0.83
N GLN A 113 -5.75 14.45 1.95
CA GLN A 113 -6.03 15.02 3.25
C GLN A 113 -4.95 16.00 3.71
N LEU A 114 -3.68 15.68 3.48
CA LEU A 114 -2.55 16.58 3.77
C LEU A 114 -2.59 17.83 2.89
N MET A 115 -2.98 17.70 1.62
CA MET A 115 -3.16 18.83 0.70
C MET A 115 -4.44 19.63 0.96
N ASN A 116 -5.23 19.28 1.99
CA ASN A 116 -6.52 19.90 2.31
C ASN A 116 -7.56 19.87 1.16
N VAL A 117 -7.46 18.90 0.25
CA VAL A 117 -8.45 18.71 -0.83
C VAL A 117 -9.74 18.11 -0.28
N TYR A 118 -9.60 17.09 0.57
CA TYR A 118 -10.73 16.43 1.24
C TYR A 118 -10.41 16.17 2.71
N ARG A 119 -11.40 16.34 3.59
CA ARG A 119 -11.28 16.03 5.03
C ARG A 119 -12.04 14.74 5.31
N VAL A 120 -11.33 13.64 5.53
CA VAL A 120 -11.92 12.34 5.88
C VAL A 120 -11.39 11.87 7.24
N ASN A 121 -12.09 10.90 7.85
CA ASN A 121 -11.57 10.22 9.03
C ASN A 121 -10.67 9.06 8.59
N LEU A 122 -9.35 9.31 8.51
CA LEU A 122 -8.36 8.32 8.07
C LEU A 122 -8.38 7.04 8.90
N TRP A 123 -8.67 7.13 10.21
CA TRP A 123 -8.78 5.94 11.06
C TRP A 123 -9.95 5.06 10.64
N LYS A 124 -11.14 5.66 10.42
CA LYS A 124 -12.32 4.92 9.95
C LYS A 124 -12.03 4.25 8.61
N TRP A 125 -11.42 4.98 7.67
CA TRP A 125 -11.10 4.45 6.33
C TRP A 125 -10.01 3.38 6.35
N PHE A 126 -8.98 3.53 7.20
CA PHE A 126 -7.92 2.55 7.35
C PHE A 126 -8.47 1.19 7.79
N PHE A 127 -9.26 1.15 8.86
CA PHE A 127 -9.86 -0.10 9.34
C PHE A 127 -10.86 -0.67 8.33
N CYS A 128 -11.66 0.18 7.69
CA CYS A 128 -12.59 -0.24 6.64
C CYS A 128 -11.84 -0.93 5.49
N MET A 129 -10.81 -0.31 4.93
CA MET A 129 -10.03 -0.87 3.83
C MET A 129 -9.24 -2.10 4.24
N MET A 130 -8.72 -2.16 5.47
CA MET A 130 -8.04 -3.35 6.00
C MET A 130 -8.98 -4.56 6.01
N VAL A 131 -10.20 -4.40 6.55
CA VAL A 131 -11.20 -5.49 6.59
C VAL A 131 -11.57 -5.92 5.18
N VAL A 132 -11.84 -4.97 4.28
CA VAL A 132 -12.16 -5.26 2.87
C VAL A 132 -11.00 -5.97 2.17
N MET A 133 -9.76 -5.56 2.42
CA MET A 133 -8.56 -6.14 1.81
C MET A 133 -8.36 -7.59 2.23
N ILE A 134 -8.44 -7.87 3.55
CA ILE A 134 -8.30 -9.23 4.09
C ILE A 134 -9.45 -10.12 3.60
N TRP A 135 -10.69 -9.65 3.74
CA TRP A 135 -11.87 -10.41 3.31
C TRP A 135 -11.83 -10.72 1.81
N SER A 136 -11.47 -9.74 0.98
CA SER A 136 -11.36 -9.93 -0.47
C SER A 136 -10.19 -10.83 -0.83
N SER A 137 -9.07 -10.79 -0.09
CA SER A 137 -7.93 -11.68 -0.30
C SER A 137 -8.33 -13.15 -0.12
N VAL A 138 -9.04 -13.48 0.95
CA VAL A 138 -9.53 -14.84 1.20
C VAL A 138 -10.61 -15.23 0.17
N THR A 139 -11.55 -14.33 -0.11
CA THR A 139 -12.64 -14.56 -1.08
C THR A 139 -12.08 -14.83 -2.48
N PHE A 140 -11.12 -14.04 -2.93
CA PHE A 140 -10.52 -14.20 -4.26
C PHE A 140 -9.67 -15.47 -4.33
N ALA A 141 -8.92 -15.81 -3.29
CA ALA A 141 -8.19 -17.08 -3.23
C ALA A 141 -9.13 -18.30 -3.30
N LYS A 142 -10.32 -18.22 -2.71
CA LYS A 142 -11.29 -19.31 -2.74
C LYS A 142 -12.00 -19.45 -4.09
N PHE A 143 -12.52 -18.33 -4.61
CA PHE A 143 -13.45 -18.36 -5.75
C PHE A 143 -12.80 -18.03 -7.09
N LEU A 144 -11.78 -17.18 -7.12
CA LEU A 144 -11.15 -16.77 -8.37
C LEU A 144 -9.99 -17.68 -8.77
N THR A 145 -9.31 -18.34 -7.84
CA THR A 145 -8.20 -19.25 -8.16
C THR A 145 -8.58 -20.37 -9.14
N PRO A 146 -9.73 -21.06 -9.02
CA PRO A 146 -10.13 -22.07 -10.00
C PRO A 146 -10.41 -21.49 -11.40
N ILE A 147 -10.86 -20.24 -11.46
CA ILE A 147 -11.25 -19.55 -12.71
C ILE A 147 -10.00 -18.97 -13.41
N PHE A 148 -9.07 -18.45 -12.61
CA PHE A 148 -7.87 -17.76 -13.04
C PHE A 148 -6.61 -18.61 -12.83
N GLY A 149 -6.72 -19.94 -12.91
CA GLY A 149 -5.60 -20.87 -12.66
C GLY A 149 -4.40 -20.69 -13.60
N SER A 150 -4.55 -19.94 -14.70
CA SER A 150 -3.46 -19.56 -15.60
C SER A 150 -2.69 -18.31 -15.17
N LEU A 151 -3.15 -17.58 -14.14
CA LEU A 151 -2.40 -16.44 -13.60
C LEU A 151 -1.16 -16.94 -12.86
N ILE A 152 -0.08 -16.20 -13.05
CA ILE A 152 1.23 -16.48 -12.45
C ILE A 152 1.20 -16.39 -10.92
N PHE A 153 0.29 -15.57 -10.39
CA PHE A 153 0.05 -15.40 -8.97
C PHE A 153 -1.42 -15.65 -8.63
N ASN A 154 -1.67 -15.98 -7.37
CA ASN A 154 -3.02 -16.21 -6.89
C ASN A 154 -3.81 -14.88 -6.83
N PRO A 155 -5.06 -14.80 -7.34
CA PRO A 155 -5.89 -13.60 -7.24
C PRO A 155 -6.05 -13.03 -5.82
N GLY A 156 -6.00 -13.89 -4.79
CA GLY A 156 -6.02 -13.52 -3.38
C GLY A 156 -4.65 -13.49 -2.69
N GLY A 157 -3.57 -13.69 -3.45
CA GLY A 157 -2.19 -13.78 -2.97
C GLY A 157 -1.90 -15.02 -2.11
N LYS A 158 -0.63 -15.19 -1.69
CA LYS A 158 -0.27 -16.31 -0.80
C LYS A 158 -0.95 -16.21 0.57
N HIS A 159 -1.20 -14.99 1.08
CA HIS A 159 -1.95 -14.80 2.33
C HIS A 159 -3.36 -15.40 2.23
N GLY A 160 -4.13 -15.02 1.20
CA GLY A 160 -5.48 -15.53 1.01
C GLY A 160 -5.51 -17.05 0.89
N MET A 161 -4.59 -17.61 0.10
CA MET A 161 -4.45 -19.07 -0.05
C MET A 161 -4.13 -19.79 1.25
N PHE A 162 -3.19 -19.26 2.03
CA PHE A 162 -2.83 -19.83 3.33
C PHE A 162 -4.04 -19.88 4.27
N VAL A 163 -4.82 -18.80 4.32
CA VAL A 163 -6.03 -18.74 5.14
C VAL A 163 -7.10 -19.71 4.64
N VAL A 164 -7.34 -19.77 3.32
CA VAL A 164 -8.28 -20.72 2.71
C VAL A 164 -7.88 -22.15 3.07
N GLN A 165 -6.64 -22.55 2.82
CA GLN A 165 -6.15 -23.90 3.11
C GLN A 165 -6.27 -24.24 4.60
N THR A 166 -5.85 -23.32 5.47
CA THR A 166 -5.90 -23.54 6.92
C THR A 166 -7.34 -23.69 7.42
N LEU A 167 -8.24 -22.81 7.00
CA LEU A 167 -9.64 -22.86 7.45
C LEU A 167 -10.39 -24.03 6.83
N GLU A 168 -10.23 -24.32 5.55
CA GLU A 168 -10.89 -25.48 4.92
C GLU A 168 -10.42 -26.80 5.53
N ASN A 169 -9.17 -26.90 5.97
CA ASN A 169 -8.67 -28.09 6.68
C ASN A 169 -9.30 -28.29 8.06
N VAL A 170 -9.82 -27.22 8.70
CA VAL A 170 -10.43 -27.29 10.04
C VAL A 170 -11.95 -27.45 9.97
N ILE A 171 -12.62 -26.66 9.12
CA ILE A 171 -14.09 -26.57 9.08
C ILE A 171 -14.71 -26.95 7.73
N GLY A 172 -13.88 -27.31 6.75
CA GLY A 172 -14.31 -27.67 5.39
C GLY A 172 -14.64 -26.47 4.48
N PRO A 173 -14.70 -26.70 3.15
CA PRO A 173 -15.11 -25.68 2.18
C PRO A 173 -16.45 -24.99 2.46
N PRO A 174 -17.56 -25.68 2.86
CA PRO A 174 -18.82 -25.00 3.15
C PRO A 174 -18.73 -24.12 4.40
N GLY A 175 -17.97 -24.53 5.42
CA GLY A 175 -17.75 -23.75 6.64
C GLY A 175 -17.05 -22.42 6.35
N LEU A 176 -15.99 -22.44 5.54
CA LEU A 176 -15.31 -21.21 5.12
C LEU A 176 -16.25 -20.27 4.34
N THR A 177 -17.08 -20.82 3.43
CA THR A 177 -18.08 -20.00 2.71
C THR A 177 -19.05 -19.32 3.67
N ALA A 178 -19.54 -20.05 4.68
CA ALA A 178 -20.45 -19.49 5.68
C ALA A 178 -19.78 -18.35 6.49
N ILE A 179 -18.52 -18.51 6.88
CA ILE A 179 -17.75 -17.45 7.56
C ILE A 179 -17.62 -16.21 6.68
N LEU A 180 -17.24 -16.38 5.41
CA LEU A 180 -17.10 -15.25 4.49
C LEU A 180 -18.42 -14.48 4.31
N LEU A 181 -19.55 -15.18 4.18
CA LEU A 181 -20.87 -14.56 4.11
C LEU A 181 -21.24 -13.83 5.39
N PHE A 182 -21.00 -14.45 6.55
CA PHE A 182 -21.28 -13.84 7.84
C PHE A 182 -20.48 -12.54 8.03
N VAL A 183 -19.17 -12.57 7.76
CA VAL A 183 -18.30 -11.38 7.85
C VAL A 183 -18.77 -10.28 6.89
N ALA A 184 -19.16 -10.64 5.65
CA ALA A 184 -19.68 -9.67 4.70
C ALA A 184 -20.96 -8.98 5.18
N ILE A 185 -21.93 -9.76 5.68
CA ILE A 185 -23.20 -9.23 6.20
C ILE A 185 -22.95 -8.35 7.43
N ALA A 186 -22.13 -8.83 8.38
CA ALA A 186 -21.80 -8.07 9.59
C ALA A 186 -21.12 -6.73 9.24
N PHE A 187 -20.20 -6.74 8.28
CA PHE A 187 -19.49 -5.54 7.85
C PHE A 187 -20.38 -4.54 7.10
N LEU A 188 -21.24 -5.03 6.18
CA LEU A 188 -22.21 -4.18 5.49
C LEU A 188 -23.23 -3.56 6.47
N THR A 189 -23.65 -4.31 7.47
CA THR A 189 -24.53 -3.81 8.54
C THR A 189 -23.83 -2.71 9.35
N TYR A 190 -22.56 -2.91 9.69
CA TYR A 190 -21.76 -1.90 10.41
C TYR A 190 -21.55 -0.61 9.58
N ILE A 191 -21.38 -0.70 8.27
CA ILE A 191 -21.22 0.50 7.42
C ILE A 191 -22.53 1.28 7.26
N THR A 192 -23.67 0.58 7.26
CA THR A 192 -24.99 1.19 7.07
C THR A 192 -25.58 1.79 8.34
N THR A 193 -24.98 1.51 9.50
CA THR A 193 -25.34 2.07 10.81
C THR A 193 -24.45 3.27 11.17
#